data_AF-A0A163JRW9-F1
#
_entry.id   AF-A0A163JRW9-F1
#
_cell.length_a   1.000
_cell.length_b   1.000
_cell.length_c   1.000
_cell.angle_alpha   90.00
_cell.angle_beta   90.00
_cell.angle_gamma   90.00
#
_symmetry.space_group_name_H-M   'P 1'
#
loop_
_entity.id
_entity.type
_entity.pdbx_description
1 polymer ?
#
loop_
_entity_poly.entity_id
_entity_poly.type
_entity_poly.pdbx_seq_one_letter_code
_entity_poly.pdbx_strand_id
1 'polypeptide(L)'
;MTVVKNICCIGAGYVGGPTCAVLAYKCPDIKVTIVDLSEARIAAWNSDNLPIYEPGLDQVVFECRGKNLFFSTNVDAAIQEADLIFVSVNTPTKKTGMGAGMAADLAYVESATRRIAEVAKSSKIVVEKSTVPCRTAQSMRTILEANSTPEIHFDILSNPEFLAEGTAIKDLLNPDRVLIGALQTESGIEAQNALVDVYTHWVPKDRVITTNLWSSELSKLAANAMLAQRISSINALSAICEATGADVDEVAFACGKDTRLGSKFLKASVGFGGSCFQKDILNLVYLSQQLNLPEVADYWQQVVTMNEYQKKRFVRNIISTLFNTITNKKIAVLGFAFKKDTGDTRESAAITLIKDFMQENARVAIYDPKVEPQQIYMDLAEPGVLVGAQEQVEKKVQICQSAYEAADGADAVVIVTEWDEFRDDQLDYAKIYAGMNKPAFLYTKDTVTMDRIQQTSGAKSTQPTIPTTRITTKTAVRPTRASLARRDMVQKQKQQEQQSNKRTSLPGGNTLITRDKNTLNNRSRHSLPATSTKSPSSSSSNHNAPTGLSRHSLPASSKVRPSQHRSTVDRKPPVGRRTTTANPGDRKTTTTTAPPRVAPVKRKSTLSNTTNEPVKKRAAWDHRVRQAYEWGGY
;
A
#
# COMPACT_ATOMS: atom_id res chain seq x y z
N MET A 1 8.91 2.01 35.69
CA MET A 1 9.44 1.19 34.59
C MET A 1 8.87 -0.22 34.67
N THR A 2 8.06 -0.60 33.70
CA THR A 2 7.49 -1.95 33.54
C THR A 2 8.46 -2.83 32.76
N VAL A 3 8.85 -3.99 33.31
CA VAL A 3 9.69 -4.97 32.59
C VAL A 3 8.76 -5.98 31.90
N VAL A 4 8.69 -5.92 30.57
CA VAL A 4 7.89 -6.87 29.76
C VAL A 4 8.54 -8.24 29.79
N LYS A 5 7.80 -9.27 30.21
CA LYS A 5 8.21 -10.68 30.19
C LYS A 5 7.24 -11.57 29.42
N ASN A 6 5.98 -11.15 29.32
CA ASN A 6 4.91 -11.86 28.66
C ASN A 6 4.28 -10.95 27.60
N ILE A 7 4.32 -11.37 26.35
CA ILE A 7 3.69 -10.70 25.21
C ILE A 7 2.52 -11.56 24.72
N CYS A 8 1.35 -10.94 24.58
CA CYS A 8 0.23 -11.50 23.81
C CYS A 8 0.16 -10.79 22.45
N CYS A 9 -0.22 -11.50 21.38
CA CYS A 9 -0.53 -10.90 20.09
C CYS A 9 -1.87 -11.43 19.57
N ILE A 10 -2.87 -10.55 19.51
CA ILE A 10 -4.21 -10.86 18.98
C ILE A 10 -4.19 -10.68 17.46
N GLY A 11 -4.29 -11.79 16.73
CA GLY A 11 -4.24 -11.89 15.27
C GLY A 11 -2.99 -12.63 14.80
N ALA A 12 -3.16 -13.85 14.26
CA ALA A 12 -2.08 -14.72 13.79
C ALA A 12 -1.86 -14.62 12.26
N GLY A 13 -2.08 -13.44 11.66
CA GLY A 13 -1.89 -13.19 10.23
C GLY A 13 -0.46 -12.76 9.85
N TYR A 14 -0.30 -12.34 8.59
CA TYR A 14 0.97 -11.87 7.98
C TYR A 14 1.76 -10.82 8.78
N VAL A 15 1.10 -10.03 9.64
CA VAL A 15 1.78 -9.04 10.51
C VAL A 15 2.14 -9.66 11.86
N GLY A 16 1.13 -10.13 12.60
CA GLY A 16 1.28 -10.60 13.98
C GLY A 16 2.15 -11.85 14.10
N GLY A 17 2.00 -12.81 13.19
CA GLY A 17 2.78 -14.06 13.17
C GLY A 17 4.29 -13.80 13.02
N PRO A 18 4.76 -13.28 11.87
CA PRO A 18 6.18 -12.98 11.65
C PRO A 18 6.78 -12.02 12.68
N THR A 19 6.07 -10.94 13.06
CA THR A 19 6.57 -10.00 14.09
C THR A 19 6.85 -10.72 15.41
N CYS A 20 5.90 -11.54 15.87
CA CYS A 20 6.00 -12.20 17.17
C CYS A 20 6.95 -13.41 17.16
N ALA A 21 7.10 -14.08 16.02
CA ALA A 21 8.15 -15.07 15.82
C ALA A 21 9.56 -14.46 15.91
N VAL A 22 9.80 -13.31 15.26
CA VAL A 22 11.09 -12.60 15.35
C VAL A 22 11.33 -12.01 16.74
N LEU A 23 10.29 -11.50 17.43
CA LEU A 23 10.38 -11.10 18.84
C LEU A 23 10.83 -12.26 19.73
N ALA A 24 10.19 -13.43 19.64
CA ALA A 24 10.58 -14.60 20.42
C ALA A 24 12.02 -15.05 20.11
N TYR A 25 12.41 -15.00 18.84
CA TYR A 25 13.75 -15.36 18.38
C TYR A 25 14.86 -14.41 18.84
N LYS A 26 14.53 -13.14 19.10
CA LYS A 26 15.50 -12.13 19.58
C LYS A 26 15.43 -11.84 21.07
N CYS A 27 14.35 -12.23 21.73
CA CYS A 27 14.16 -12.06 23.17
C CYS A 27 13.84 -13.42 23.81
N PRO A 28 14.84 -14.31 24.00
CA PRO A 28 14.61 -15.66 24.53
C PRO A 28 14.02 -15.67 25.95
N ASP A 29 14.30 -14.63 26.75
CA ASP A 29 13.76 -14.44 28.10
C ASP A 29 12.31 -13.91 28.13
N ILE A 30 11.71 -13.60 26.97
CA ILE A 30 10.33 -13.14 26.84
C ILE A 30 9.46 -14.27 26.28
N LYS A 31 8.38 -14.59 27.01
CA LYS A 31 7.30 -15.48 26.54
C LYS A 31 6.40 -14.72 25.56
N VAL A 32 6.18 -15.27 24.37
CA VAL A 32 5.35 -14.67 23.33
C VAL A 32 4.23 -15.65 22.94
N THR A 33 2.99 -15.28 23.22
CA THR A 33 1.79 -16.06 22.90
C THR A 33 0.98 -15.35 21.81
N ILE A 34 0.95 -15.94 20.61
CA ILE A 34 0.12 -15.47 19.50
C ILE A 34 -1.24 -16.16 19.58
N VAL A 35 -2.32 -15.39 19.45
CA VAL A 35 -3.70 -15.89 19.58
C VAL A 35 -4.61 -15.44 18.44
N ASP A 36 -5.50 -16.32 18.01
CA ASP A 36 -6.47 -16.07 16.93
C ASP A 36 -7.73 -16.91 17.20
N LEU A 37 -8.88 -16.45 16.71
CA LEU A 37 -10.15 -17.19 16.81
C LEU A 37 -10.26 -18.29 15.75
N SER A 38 -9.42 -18.23 14.70
CA SER A 38 -9.35 -19.27 13.68
C SER A 38 -8.57 -20.49 14.18
N GLU A 39 -9.29 -21.50 14.68
CA GLU A 39 -8.70 -22.76 15.15
C GLU A 39 -7.82 -23.43 14.08
N ALA A 40 -8.28 -23.45 12.82
CA ALA A 40 -7.53 -23.99 11.68
C ALA A 40 -6.20 -23.25 11.44
N ARG A 41 -6.17 -21.91 11.60
CA ARG A 41 -4.94 -21.11 11.47
C ARG A 41 -3.98 -21.40 12.62
N ILE A 42 -4.47 -21.51 13.85
CA ILE A 42 -3.65 -21.87 15.03
C ILE A 42 -3.13 -23.32 14.94
N ALA A 43 -3.93 -24.24 14.38
CA ALA A 43 -3.48 -25.60 14.10
C ALA A 43 -2.34 -25.62 13.05
N ALA A 44 -2.48 -24.86 11.96
CA ALA A 44 -1.42 -24.73 10.95
C ALA A 44 -0.12 -24.14 11.54
N TRP A 45 -0.20 -23.06 12.33
CA TRP A 45 0.97 -22.49 13.03
C TRP A 45 1.64 -23.45 14.04
N ASN A 46 0.91 -24.46 14.53
CA ASN A 46 1.44 -25.52 15.37
C ASN A 46 1.86 -26.79 14.59
N SER A 47 1.67 -26.81 13.26
CA SER A 47 2.05 -27.90 12.36
C SER A 47 3.36 -27.61 11.62
N ASP A 48 3.87 -28.57 10.86
CA ASP A 48 5.09 -28.39 10.07
C ASP A 48 4.84 -27.68 8.71
N ASN A 49 3.59 -27.27 8.44
CA ASN A 49 3.22 -26.44 7.29
C ASN A 49 2.55 -25.15 7.80
N LEU A 50 3.28 -24.03 7.76
CA LEU A 50 2.77 -22.75 8.27
C LEU A 50 1.66 -22.17 7.36
N PRO A 51 0.68 -21.41 7.92
CA PRO A 51 -0.46 -20.90 7.15
C PRO A 51 -0.14 -19.70 6.25
N ILE A 52 1.11 -19.26 6.19
CA ILE A 52 1.64 -18.23 5.29
C ILE A 52 3.03 -18.64 4.82
N TYR A 53 3.37 -18.34 3.57
CA TYR A 53 4.71 -18.52 3.03
C TYR A 53 5.51 -17.21 3.13
N GLU A 54 6.66 -17.25 3.79
CA GLU A 54 7.61 -16.14 3.90
C GLU A 54 9.05 -16.70 3.93
N PRO A 55 9.98 -16.22 3.08
CA PRO A 55 11.36 -16.72 3.06
C PRO A 55 12.05 -16.64 4.44
N GLY A 56 12.34 -17.81 5.01
CA GLY A 56 13.01 -17.97 6.31
C GLY A 56 12.09 -17.98 7.54
N LEU A 57 10.77 -17.86 7.38
CA LEU A 57 9.82 -17.87 8.50
C LEU A 57 9.82 -19.22 9.24
N ASP A 58 9.83 -20.33 8.50
CA ASP A 58 9.82 -21.69 9.05
C ASP A 58 10.97 -21.90 10.06
N GLN A 59 12.18 -21.45 9.71
CA GLN A 59 13.35 -21.53 10.58
C GLN A 59 13.12 -20.77 11.90
N VAL A 60 12.69 -19.50 11.81
CA VAL A 60 12.47 -18.63 12.99
C VAL A 60 11.38 -19.21 13.89
N VAL A 61 10.30 -19.75 13.31
CA VAL A 61 9.18 -20.33 14.06
C VAL A 61 9.58 -21.64 14.72
N PHE A 62 10.14 -22.60 13.96
CA PHE A 62 10.50 -23.92 14.49
C PHE A 62 11.65 -23.85 15.52
N GLU A 63 12.54 -22.85 15.44
CA GLU A 63 13.57 -22.64 16.46
C GLU A 63 12.99 -22.17 17.81
N CYS A 64 11.84 -21.48 17.83
CA CYS A 64 11.27 -20.87 19.05
C CYS A 64 10.00 -21.57 19.57
N ARG A 65 9.24 -22.24 18.71
CA ARG A 65 7.93 -22.83 19.01
C ARG A 65 8.04 -23.86 20.13
N GLY A 66 7.23 -23.69 21.17
CA GLY A 66 7.23 -24.55 22.36
C GLY A 66 8.34 -24.26 23.38
N LYS A 67 9.27 -23.34 23.10
CA LYS A 67 10.27 -22.84 24.06
C LYS A 67 9.78 -21.55 24.72
N ASN A 68 9.70 -20.49 23.93
CA ASN A 68 9.16 -19.19 24.34
C ASN A 68 8.09 -18.64 23.37
N LEU A 69 7.98 -19.19 22.15
CA LEU A 69 6.92 -18.89 21.19
C LEU A 69 5.77 -19.90 21.28
N PHE A 70 4.54 -19.43 21.41
CA PHE A 70 3.34 -20.26 21.54
C PHE A 70 2.19 -19.75 20.66
N PHE A 71 1.38 -20.66 20.12
CA PHE A 71 0.18 -20.34 19.34
C PHE A 71 -1.05 -20.98 19.98
N SER A 72 -2.10 -20.21 20.29
CA SER A 72 -3.28 -20.69 21.02
C SER A 72 -4.59 -20.05 20.57
N THR A 73 -5.70 -20.76 20.74
CA THR A 73 -7.06 -20.21 20.60
C THR A 73 -7.57 -19.59 21.91
N ASN A 74 -6.87 -19.80 23.04
CA ASN A 74 -7.23 -19.26 24.35
C ASN A 74 -6.77 -17.80 24.50
N VAL A 75 -7.47 -16.90 23.80
CA VAL A 75 -7.24 -15.45 23.83
C VAL A 75 -7.26 -14.90 25.26
N ASP A 76 -8.18 -15.39 26.10
CA ASP A 76 -8.42 -14.85 27.43
C ASP A 76 -7.26 -15.11 28.41
N ALA A 77 -6.66 -16.30 28.37
CA ALA A 77 -5.51 -16.62 29.20
C ALA A 77 -4.29 -15.78 28.79
N ALA A 78 -4.06 -15.62 27.49
CA ALA A 78 -2.97 -14.80 26.97
C ALA A 78 -3.12 -13.31 27.36
N ILE A 79 -4.34 -12.76 27.32
CA ILE A 79 -4.63 -11.39 27.81
C ILE A 79 -4.36 -11.26 29.32
N GLN A 80 -4.72 -12.28 30.12
CA GLN A 80 -4.50 -12.24 31.57
C GLN A 80 -3.00 -12.30 31.93
N GLU A 81 -2.24 -13.18 31.29
CA GLU A 81 -0.80 -13.38 31.55
C GLU A 81 0.10 -12.27 31.02
N ALA A 82 -0.28 -11.59 29.93
CA ALA A 82 0.58 -10.62 29.26
C ALA A 82 0.89 -9.36 30.09
N ASP A 83 2.10 -8.83 29.96
CA ASP A 83 2.46 -7.46 30.36
C ASP A 83 2.14 -6.47 29.22
N LEU A 84 2.33 -6.94 27.98
CA LEU A 84 2.14 -6.18 26.73
C LEU A 84 1.29 -6.97 25.73
N ILE A 85 0.31 -6.33 25.10
CA ILE A 85 -0.65 -6.95 24.19
C ILE A 85 -0.62 -6.24 22.83
N PHE A 86 -0.10 -6.89 21.80
CA PHE A 86 -0.24 -6.44 20.41
C PHE A 86 -1.66 -6.71 19.89
N VAL A 87 -2.24 -5.74 19.21
CA VAL A 87 -3.49 -5.85 18.45
C VAL A 87 -3.14 -5.78 16.96
N SER A 88 -3.09 -6.95 16.32
CA SER A 88 -2.66 -7.16 14.92
C SER A 88 -3.78 -7.77 14.07
N VAL A 89 -5.02 -7.33 14.30
CA VAL A 89 -6.22 -7.79 13.59
C VAL A 89 -6.45 -7.03 12.28
N ASN A 90 -7.14 -7.65 11.33
CA ASN A 90 -7.43 -7.03 10.04
C ASN A 90 -8.30 -5.76 10.17
N THR A 91 -8.01 -4.77 9.33
CA THR A 91 -8.80 -3.55 9.13
C THR A 91 -9.26 -3.49 7.67
N PRO A 92 -10.27 -4.30 7.27
CA PRO A 92 -10.70 -4.39 5.88
C PRO A 92 -11.40 -3.09 5.43
N THR A 93 -11.38 -2.77 4.15
CA THR A 93 -12.15 -1.64 3.61
C THR A 93 -13.64 -1.91 3.76
N LYS A 94 -14.41 -0.94 4.27
CA LYS A 94 -15.86 -1.04 4.41
C LYS A 94 -16.52 -1.25 3.05
N LYS A 95 -17.33 -2.31 2.92
CA LYS A 95 -18.07 -2.60 1.68
C LYS A 95 -19.38 -1.81 1.55
N THR A 96 -19.92 -1.28 2.64
CA THR A 96 -21.21 -0.55 2.65
C THR A 96 -21.23 0.60 3.68
N GLY A 97 -22.23 1.49 3.55
CA GLY A 97 -22.45 2.62 4.47
C GLY A 97 -21.50 3.80 4.27
N MET A 98 -21.41 4.68 5.27
CA MET A 98 -20.51 5.85 5.22
C MET A 98 -19.05 5.39 5.12
N GLY A 99 -18.33 5.94 4.13
CA GLY A 99 -16.95 5.57 3.81
C GLY A 99 -16.79 4.26 3.03
N ALA A 100 -17.87 3.70 2.45
CA ALA A 100 -17.77 2.51 1.61
C ALA A 100 -16.72 2.68 0.50
N GLY A 101 -15.88 1.65 0.30
CA GLY A 101 -14.79 1.65 -0.68
C GLY A 101 -13.55 2.48 -0.29
N MET A 102 -13.53 3.17 0.85
CA MET A 102 -12.39 4.02 1.25
C MET A 102 -11.98 3.88 2.72
N ALA A 103 -12.93 3.86 3.64
CA ALA A 103 -12.67 3.81 5.07
C ALA A 103 -12.39 2.37 5.53
N ALA A 104 -11.43 2.21 6.44
CA ALA A 104 -11.24 0.98 7.20
C ALA A 104 -12.44 0.68 8.11
N ASP A 105 -12.83 -0.58 8.17
CA ASP A 105 -13.69 -1.11 9.22
C ASP A 105 -12.83 -1.44 10.45
N LEU A 106 -13.28 -0.98 11.60
CA LEU A 106 -12.59 -1.12 12.88
C LEU A 106 -13.26 -2.14 13.80
N ALA A 107 -14.31 -2.83 13.36
CA ALA A 107 -15.07 -3.79 14.18
C ALA A 107 -14.19 -4.84 14.88
N TYR A 108 -13.14 -5.34 14.21
CA TYR A 108 -12.19 -6.29 14.81
C TYR A 108 -11.26 -5.63 15.84
N VAL A 109 -10.81 -4.39 15.61
CA VAL A 109 -9.98 -3.63 16.57
C VAL A 109 -10.79 -3.27 17.81
N GLU A 110 -12.03 -2.82 17.62
CA GLU A 110 -12.98 -2.58 18.72
C GLU A 110 -13.27 -3.87 19.50
N SER A 111 -13.56 -4.98 18.82
CA SER A 111 -13.82 -6.28 19.44
C SER A 111 -12.63 -6.77 20.29
N ALA A 112 -11.42 -6.73 19.75
CA ALA A 112 -10.20 -7.07 20.48
C ALA A 112 -9.99 -6.15 21.70
N THR A 113 -10.19 -4.85 21.53
CA THR A 113 -10.04 -3.86 22.63
C THR A 113 -11.06 -4.08 23.74
N ARG A 114 -12.33 -4.35 23.38
CA ARG A 114 -13.38 -4.69 24.35
C ARG A 114 -13.04 -5.96 25.12
N ARG A 115 -12.51 -7.00 24.45
CA ARG A 115 -12.09 -8.23 25.12
C ARG A 115 -10.91 -8.03 26.07
N ILE A 116 -9.96 -7.16 25.71
CA ILE A 116 -8.87 -6.76 26.62
C ILE A 116 -9.42 -6.11 27.89
N ALA A 117 -10.35 -5.15 27.77
CA ALA A 117 -10.96 -4.49 28.93
C ALA A 117 -11.76 -5.45 29.84
N GLU A 118 -12.51 -6.37 29.23
CA GLU A 118 -13.35 -7.36 29.95
C GLU A 118 -12.52 -8.39 30.73
N VAL A 119 -11.35 -8.78 30.21
CA VAL A 119 -10.61 -9.97 30.65
C VAL A 119 -9.33 -9.66 31.44
N ALA A 120 -8.74 -8.46 31.26
CA ALA A 120 -7.53 -8.07 31.98
C ALA A 120 -7.78 -7.93 33.50
N LYS A 121 -6.83 -8.43 34.30
CA LYS A 121 -6.87 -8.43 35.78
C LYS A 121 -5.74 -7.61 36.42
N SER A 122 -4.98 -6.90 35.60
CA SER A 122 -3.88 -6.01 35.96
C SER A 122 -3.72 -4.99 34.85
N SER A 123 -3.06 -3.86 35.14
CA SER A 123 -2.68 -2.89 34.11
C SER A 123 -1.85 -3.52 32.99
N LYS A 124 -2.04 -3.07 31.75
CA LYS A 124 -1.39 -3.61 30.52
C LYS A 124 -0.88 -2.49 29.62
N ILE A 125 0.19 -2.76 28.87
CA ILE A 125 0.54 -1.98 27.68
C ILE A 125 -0.23 -2.56 26.49
N VAL A 126 -1.00 -1.76 25.76
CA VAL A 126 -1.75 -2.20 24.57
C VAL A 126 -1.15 -1.55 23.33
N VAL A 127 -0.74 -2.36 22.37
CA VAL A 127 0.03 -1.91 21.21
C VAL A 127 -0.76 -2.14 19.92
N GLU A 128 -1.26 -1.06 19.37
CA GLU A 128 -1.82 -0.98 18.03
C GLU A 128 -0.70 -1.31 17.01
N LYS A 129 -0.89 -2.35 16.18
CA LYS A 129 0.13 -2.91 15.28
C LYS A 129 -0.27 -2.95 13.79
N SER A 130 -1.56 -2.88 13.50
CA SER A 130 -2.11 -2.98 12.15
C SER A 130 -1.92 -1.66 11.38
N THR A 131 -2.27 -1.60 10.09
CA THR A 131 -2.47 -0.29 9.46
C THR A 131 -3.88 0.21 9.80
N VAL A 132 -3.95 1.23 10.66
CA VAL A 132 -5.18 1.87 11.15
C VAL A 132 -5.29 3.32 10.67
N PRO A 133 -6.51 3.89 10.54
CA PRO A 133 -6.67 5.33 10.35
C PRO A 133 -6.26 6.10 11.61
N CYS A 134 -5.71 7.30 11.43
CA CYS A 134 -5.30 8.18 12.53
C CYS A 134 -6.45 8.46 13.51
N ARG A 135 -6.13 8.46 14.82
CA ARG A 135 -7.01 8.47 16.00
C ARG A 135 -7.66 7.13 16.38
N THR A 136 -7.32 6.01 15.74
CA THR A 136 -7.82 4.69 16.16
C THR A 136 -7.38 4.35 17.59
N ALA A 137 -6.13 4.67 17.94
CA ALA A 137 -5.62 4.47 19.30
C ALA A 137 -6.36 5.32 20.36
N GLN A 138 -6.96 6.46 19.98
CA GLN A 138 -7.83 7.24 20.87
C GLN A 138 -9.20 6.57 21.05
N SER A 139 -9.77 5.96 20.00
CA SER A 139 -10.98 5.14 20.13
C SER A 139 -10.74 3.92 21.01
N MET A 140 -9.59 3.26 20.87
CA MET A 140 -9.17 2.16 21.74
C MET A 140 -9.09 2.61 23.20
N ARG A 141 -8.49 3.78 23.46
CA ARG A 141 -8.41 4.36 24.81
C ARG A 141 -9.78 4.56 25.44
N THR A 142 -10.70 5.18 24.72
CA THR A 142 -12.08 5.40 25.20
C THR A 142 -12.83 4.09 25.46
N ILE A 143 -12.54 3.01 24.72
CA ILE A 143 -13.09 1.68 25.01
C ILE A 143 -12.50 1.12 26.31
N LEU A 144 -11.17 1.15 26.49
CA LEU A 144 -10.53 0.61 27.70
C LEU A 144 -10.97 1.37 28.96
N GLU A 145 -10.86 2.70 28.96
CA GLU A 145 -11.22 3.56 30.11
C GLU A 145 -12.70 3.47 30.50
N ALA A 146 -13.61 3.19 29.56
CA ALA A 146 -15.04 3.07 29.82
C ALA A 146 -15.47 1.66 30.28
N ASN A 147 -14.58 0.67 30.28
CA ASN A 147 -14.91 -0.73 30.60
C ASN A 147 -13.93 -1.38 31.60
N SER A 148 -12.90 -0.66 32.07
CA SER A 148 -11.96 -1.12 33.11
C SER A 148 -12.44 -0.75 34.52
N THR A 149 -11.83 -1.37 35.55
CA THR A 149 -11.99 -0.92 36.94
C THR A 149 -10.98 0.19 37.27
N PRO A 150 -11.22 1.05 38.29
CA PRO A 150 -10.34 2.18 38.62
C PRO A 150 -8.90 1.79 39.01
N GLU A 151 -8.67 0.52 39.36
CA GLU A 151 -7.37 -0.03 39.74
C GLU A 151 -6.55 -0.56 38.55
N ILE A 152 -7.16 -0.64 37.36
CA ILE A 152 -6.53 -1.18 36.14
C ILE A 152 -6.32 -0.06 35.14
N HIS A 153 -5.05 0.25 34.86
CA HIS A 153 -4.63 1.27 33.89
C HIS A 153 -4.20 0.65 32.56
N PHE A 154 -4.38 1.40 31.46
CA PHE A 154 -3.96 0.98 30.13
C PHE A 154 -3.21 2.10 29.42
N ASP A 155 -1.93 1.88 29.15
CA ASP A 155 -1.15 2.73 28.25
C ASP A 155 -1.21 2.17 26.83
N ILE A 156 -1.64 3.02 25.88
CA ILE A 156 -1.75 2.65 24.47
C ILE A 156 -0.59 3.23 23.68
N LEU A 157 0.04 2.36 22.89
CA LEU A 157 1.08 2.68 21.93
C LEU A 157 0.57 2.37 20.51
N SER A 158 1.06 3.13 19.52
CA SER A 158 1.02 2.73 18.11
C SER A 158 2.41 2.29 17.70
N ASN A 159 2.55 1.11 17.10
CA ASN A 159 3.81 0.57 16.62
C ASN A 159 3.62 -0.05 15.22
N PRO A 160 3.42 0.77 14.16
CA PRO A 160 3.13 0.27 12.83
C PRO A 160 4.18 -0.72 12.33
N GLU A 161 3.76 -1.71 11.56
CA GLU A 161 4.69 -2.51 10.77
C GLU A 161 5.27 -1.70 9.59
N PHE A 162 6.44 -2.10 9.10
CA PHE A 162 7.01 -1.65 7.83
C PHE A 162 7.64 -2.81 7.05
N LEU A 163 7.05 -4.00 7.16
CA LEU A 163 7.50 -5.20 6.44
C LEU A 163 6.87 -5.23 5.03
N ALA A 164 7.52 -5.92 4.09
CA ALA A 164 6.90 -6.28 2.83
C ALA A 164 6.79 -7.81 2.71
N GLU A 165 5.68 -8.29 2.16
CA GLU A 165 5.48 -9.73 1.94
C GLU A 165 6.53 -10.27 0.96
N GLY A 166 7.04 -11.48 1.20
CA GLY A 166 8.19 -12.06 0.52
C GLY A 166 9.56 -11.57 1.04
N THR A 167 9.61 -10.57 1.93
CA THR A 167 10.84 -10.12 2.62
C THR A 167 10.65 -9.95 4.13
N ALA A 168 9.53 -10.40 4.72
CA ALA A 168 9.10 -9.96 6.05
C ALA A 168 10.14 -10.28 7.15
N ILE A 169 10.76 -11.45 7.09
CA ILE A 169 11.81 -11.86 8.05
C ILE A 169 13.06 -10.99 7.94
N LYS A 170 13.50 -10.64 6.73
CA LYS A 170 14.63 -9.73 6.49
C LYS A 170 14.34 -8.33 7.04
N ASP A 171 13.14 -7.83 6.80
CA ASP A 171 12.72 -6.48 7.20
C ASP A 171 12.51 -6.37 8.72
N LEU A 172 12.05 -7.44 9.38
CA LEU A 172 11.95 -7.53 10.85
C LEU A 172 13.30 -7.72 11.55
N LEU A 173 14.24 -8.45 10.94
CA LEU A 173 15.58 -8.69 11.51
C LEU A 173 16.53 -7.48 11.33
N ASN A 174 16.41 -6.74 10.23
CA ASN A 174 17.18 -5.52 9.97
C ASN A 174 16.26 -4.42 9.41
N PRO A 175 15.41 -3.80 10.26
CA PRO A 175 14.55 -2.71 9.83
C PRO A 175 15.37 -1.44 9.51
N ASP A 176 14.89 -0.67 8.53
CA ASP A 176 15.33 0.73 8.32
C ASP A 176 15.09 1.57 9.59
N ARG A 177 13.93 1.34 10.22
CA ARG A 177 13.44 2.01 11.44
C ARG A 177 12.34 1.19 12.11
N VAL A 178 12.26 1.25 13.43
CA VAL A 178 11.07 0.93 14.23
C VAL A 178 10.43 2.26 14.65
N LEU A 179 9.11 2.37 14.60
CA LEU A 179 8.36 3.56 15.02
C LEU A 179 7.47 3.22 16.21
N ILE A 180 7.50 4.04 17.26
CA ILE A 180 6.64 3.88 18.45
C ILE A 180 6.03 5.23 18.82
N GLY A 181 4.72 5.39 18.60
CA GLY A 181 3.94 6.53 19.06
C GLY A 181 3.32 6.29 20.43
N ALA A 182 3.39 7.28 21.31
CA ALA A 182 2.79 7.22 22.65
C ALA A 182 2.08 8.52 23.03
N LEU A 183 1.19 8.45 24.03
CA LEU A 183 0.71 9.67 24.70
C LEU A 183 1.88 10.34 25.44
N GLN A 184 1.90 11.67 25.44
CA GLN A 184 2.95 12.46 26.10
C GLN A 184 2.61 12.66 27.59
N THR A 185 2.35 11.55 28.27
CA THR A 185 2.16 11.42 29.72
C THR A 185 3.31 10.62 30.30
N GLU A 186 3.54 10.73 31.61
CA GLU A 186 4.58 9.95 32.31
C GLU A 186 4.41 8.44 32.08
N SER A 187 3.19 7.93 32.24
CA SER A 187 2.84 6.52 31.98
C SER A 187 3.04 6.11 30.51
N GLY A 188 2.66 6.97 29.56
CA GLY A 188 2.81 6.73 28.12
C GLY A 188 4.28 6.67 27.71
N ILE A 189 5.14 7.49 28.33
CA ILE A 189 6.59 7.49 28.12
C ILE A 189 7.23 6.27 28.81
N GLU A 190 6.79 5.86 30.00
CA GLU A 190 7.23 4.59 30.61
C GLU A 190 6.90 3.38 29.73
N ALA A 191 5.66 3.31 29.21
CA ALA A 191 5.21 2.24 28.32
C ALA A 191 5.97 2.26 26.98
N GLN A 192 6.20 3.44 26.41
CA GLN A 192 7.01 3.62 25.20
C GLN A 192 8.43 3.07 25.41
N ASN A 193 9.08 3.44 26.52
CA ASN A 193 10.41 2.94 26.85
C ASN A 193 10.44 1.42 27.05
N ALA A 194 9.43 0.83 27.71
CA ALA A 194 9.32 -0.62 27.87
C ALA A 194 9.26 -1.36 26.52
N LEU A 195 8.61 -0.79 25.49
CA LEU A 195 8.62 -1.35 24.13
C LEU A 195 9.92 -1.04 23.36
N VAL A 196 10.57 0.11 23.60
CA VAL A 196 11.92 0.39 23.09
C VAL A 196 12.91 -0.66 23.59
N ASP A 197 12.90 -0.97 24.88
CA ASP A 197 13.82 -1.92 25.51
C ASP A 197 13.67 -3.31 24.87
N VAL A 198 12.43 -3.77 24.62
CA VAL A 198 12.14 -5.00 23.85
C VAL A 198 12.78 -4.97 22.46
N TYR A 199 12.56 -3.92 21.66
CA TYR A 199 13.14 -3.84 20.30
C TYR A 199 14.67 -3.72 20.31
N THR A 200 15.26 -3.06 21.31
CA THR A 200 16.73 -2.86 21.39
C THR A 200 17.53 -4.12 21.75
N HIS A 201 16.86 -5.27 21.94
CA HIS A 201 17.53 -6.58 21.97
C HIS A 201 18.21 -6.94 20.64
N TRP A 202 17.73 -6.40 19.50
CA TRP A 202 18.38 -6.58 18.19
C TRP A 202 18.41 -5.34 17.29
N VAL A 203 17.49 -4.38 17.48
CA VAL A 203 17.44 -3.15 16.68
C VAL A 203 18.35 -2.07 17.29
N PRO A 204 19.32 -1.51 16.54
CA PRO A 204 20.12 -0.38 17.01
C PRO A 204 19.25 0.81 17.46
N LYS A 205 19.56 1.40 18.62
CA LYS A 205 18.68 2.40 19.26
C LYS A 205 18.50 3.69 18.42
N ASP A 206 19.46 4.01 17.56
CA ASP A 206 19.38 5.09 16.56
C ASP A 206 18.31 4.85 15.48
N ARG A 207 17.88 3.59 15.28
CA ARG A 207 16.76 3.23 14.39
C ARG A 207 15.41 3.09 15.10
N VAL A 208 15.34 3.25 16.42
CA VAL A 208 14.08 3.18 17.17
C VAL A 208 13.55 4.59 17.41
N ILE A 209 12.62 5.02 16.55
CA ILE A 209 12.04 6.36 16.54
C ILE A 209 10.85 6.42 17.50
N THR A 210 10.97 7.20 18.56
CA THR A 210 9.87 7.54 19.47
C THR A 210 9.18 8.83 19.04
N THR A 211 7.84 8.85 19.14
CA THR A 211 7.03 10.03 18.75
C THR A 211 5.70 10.06 19.53
N ASN A 212 4.83 11.03 19.22
CA ASN A 212 3.46 11.03 19.75
C ASN A 212 2.55 10.05 18.99
N LEU A 213 1.48 9.60 19.66
CA LEU A 213 0.56 8.57 19.18
C LEU A 213 0.04 8.81 17.74
N TRP A 214 -0.52 9.99 17.47
CA TRP A 214 -1.12 10.31 16.17
C TRP A 214 -0.08 10.53 15.05
N SER A 215 1.11 11.03 15.39
CA SER A 215 2.22 11.10 14.45
C SER A 215 2.73 9.72 14.04
N SER A 216 2.60 8.68 14.88
CA SER A 216 2.91 7.30 14.49
C SER A 216 1.90 6.75 13.49
N GLU A 217 0.59 6.79 13.83
CA GLU A 217 -0.49 6.33 12.94
C GLU A 217 -0.41 7.01 11.56
N LEU A 218 -0.27 8.35 11.53
CA LEU A 218 -0.20 9.10 10.28
C LEU A 218 1.07 8.83 9.47
N SER A 219 2.21 8.55 10.12
CA SER A 219 3.48 8.27 9.41
C SER A 219 3.42 6.97 8.60
N LYS A 220 2.67 5.96 9.04
CA LYS A 220 2.46 4.73 8.26
C LYS A 220 1.67 5.01 6.98
N LEU A 221 0.54 5.71 7.10
CA LEU A 221 -0.29 6.08 5.95
C LEU A 221 0.48 6.98 4.97
N ALA A 222 1.21 7.98 5.47
CA ALA A 222 2.00 8.88 4.65
C ALA A 222 3.15 8.16 3.93
N ALA A 223 3.87 7.25 4.60
CA ALA A 223 4.95 6.48 3.98
C ALA A 223 4.41 5.58 2.86
N ASN A 224 3.33 4.84 3.10
CA ASN A 224 2.72 3.97 2.08
C ASN A 224 2.16 4.78 0.90
N ALA A 225 1.53 5.94 1.16
CA ALA A 225 1.06 6.84 0.11
C ALA A 225 2.20 7.43 -0.72
N MET A 226 3.34 7.80 -0.13
CA MET A 226 4.52 8.30 -0.85
C MET A 226 5.20 7.21 -1.69
N LEU A 227 5.28 5.97 -1.19
CA LEU A 227 5.82 4.83 -1.96
C LEU A 227 4.98 4.57 -3.21
N ALA A 228 3.66 4.45 -3.05
CA ALA A 228 2.73 4.27 -4.16
C ALA A 228 2.70 5.47 -5.12
N GLN A 229 2.85 6.70 -4.60
CA GLN A 229 2.94 7.92 -5.43
C GLN A 229 4.12 7.85 -6.40
N ARG A 230 5.27 7.28 -6.01
CA ARG A 230 6.42 7.11 -6.92
C ARG A 230 6.09 6.15 -8.06
N ILE A 231 5.43 5.02 -7.77
CA ILE A 231 4.98 4.04 -8.79
C ILE A 231 4.00 4.71 -9.76
N SER A 232 2.96 5.40 -9.26
CA SER A 232 2.02 6.12 -10.11
C SER A 232 2.67 7.26 -10.91
N SER A 233 3.71 7.91 -10.37
CA SER A 233 4.46 8.96 -11.09
C SER A 233 5.26 8.39 -12.26
N ILE A 234 5.98 7.27 -12.08
CA ILE A 234 6.72 6.64 -13.18
C ILE A 234 5.78 5.96 -14.19
N ASN A 235 4.64 5.41 -13.74
CA ASN A 235 3.61 4.90 -14.64
C ASN A 235 2.98 6.01 -15.51
N ALA A 236 2.76 7.21 -14.95
CA ALA A 236 2.35 8.38 -15.74
C ALA A 236 3.39 8.77 -16.79
N LEU A 237 4.69 8.71 -16.43
CA LEU A 237 5.79 8.93 -17.37
C LEU A 237 5.88 7.83 -18.45
N SER A 238 5.55 6.56 -18.14
CA SER A 238 5.54 5.46 -19.13
C SER A 238 4.63 5.76 -20.32
N ALA A 239 3.44 6.32 -20.07
CA ALA A 239 2.49 6.71 -21.12
C ALA A 239 3.01 7.86 -21.99
N ILE A 240 3.83 8.76 -21.43
CA ILE A 240 4.51 9.82 -22.20
C ILE A 240 5.67 9.22 -23.01
N CYS A 241 6.42 8.28 -22.45
CA CYS A 241 7.53 7.59 -23.12
C CYS A 241 7.04 6.85 -24.37
N GLU A 242 5.99 6.03 -24.25
CA GLU A 242 5.34 5.36 -25.39
C GLU A 242 4.82 6.35 -26.45
N ALA A 243 4.26 7.49 -26.03
CA ALA A 243 3.73 8.51 -26.94
C ALA A 243 4.82 9.36 -27.64
N THR A 244 6.08 9.29 -27.20
CA THR A 244 7.20 10.12 -27.70
C THR A 244 8.38 9.32 -28.27
N GLY A 245 8.44 8.02 -28.02
CA GLY A 245 9.55 7.15 -28.41
C GLY A 245 10.74 7.16 -27.45
N ALA A 246 10.55 7.65 -26.22
CA ALA A 246 11.52 7.51 -25.13
C ALA A 246 11.34 6.17 -24.39
N ASP A 247 12.35 5.76 -23.62
CA ASP A 247 12.30 4.56 -22.79
C ASP A 247 12.08 4.92 -21.31
N VAL A 248 11.16 4.24 -20.64
CA VAL A 248 10.79 4.54 -19.25
C VAL A 248 11.84 4.07 -18.24
N ASP A 249 12.59 2.99 -18.53
CA ASP A 249 13.69 2.53 -17.68
C ASP A 249 14.91 3.47 -17.81
N GLU A 250 15.18 4.01 -19.01
CA GLU A 250 16.19 5.07 -19.18
C GLU A 250 15.83 6.33 -18.36
N VAL A 251 14.57 6.77 -18.43
CA VAL A 251 14.06 7.93 -17.65
C VAL A 251 14.12 7.65 -16.15
N ALA A 252 13.66 6.47 -15.70
CA ALA A 252 13.71 6.05 -14.30
C ALA A 252 15.15 6.01 -13.77
N PHE A 253 16.09 5.43 -14.53
CA PHE A 253 17.50 5.37 -14.19
C PHE A 253 18.12 6.76 -14.07
N ALA A 254 17.84 7.66 -15.02
CA ALA A 254 18.35 9.03 -15.02
C ALA A 254 17.82 9.84 -13.82
N CYS A 255 16.51 9.82 -13.57
CA CYS A 255 15.91 10.47 -12.40
C CYS A 255 16.44 9.87 -11.09
N GLY A 256 16.57 8.54 -11.01
CA GLY A 256 17.05 7.82 -9.83
C GLY A 256 18.52 8.05 -9.46
N LYS A 257 19.30 8.77 -10.28
CA LYS A 257 20.67 9.22 -9.91
C LYS A 257 20.67 10.46 -9.02
N ASP A 258 19.61 11.24 -8.97
CA ASP A 258 19.51 12.32 -7.99
C ASP A 258 19.24 11.72 -6.61
N THR A 259 20.21 11.85 -5.70
CA THR A 259 20.13 11.26 -4.35
C THR A 259 19.03 11.87 -3.48
N ARG A 260 18.43 13.00 -3.89
CA ARG A 260 17.26 13.60 -3.24
C ARG A 260 15.96 12.88 -3.63
N LEU A 261 15.94 12.19 -4.78
CA LEU A 261 14.85 11.33 -5.21
C LEU A 261 15.13 9.86 -4.86
N GLY A 262 16.37 9.38 -5.07
CA GLY A 262 16.76 7.97 -4.92
C GLY A 262 16.16 7.04 -5.99
N SER A 263 16.75 5.86 -6.16
CA SER A 263 16.42 4.92 -7.25
C SER A 263 15.31 3.90 -6.95
N LYS A 264 15.00 3.63 -5.67
CA LYS A 264 13.96 2.65 -5.26
C LYS A 264 12.55 3.11 -5.69
N PHE A 265 11.60 2.19 -5.85
CA PHE A 265 10.20 2.50 -6.22
C PHE A 265 10.03 3.35 -7.50
N LEU A 266 11.00 3.28 -8.43
CA LEU A 266 10.93 3.94 -9.76
C LEU A 266 10.85 2.93 -10.91
N LYS A 267 10.44 1.68 -10.65
CA LYS A 267 10.18 0.71 -11.73
C LYS A 267 8.72 0.86 -12.17
N ALA A 268 8.50 1.02 -13.48
CA ALA A 268 7.16 1.05 -14.05
C ALA A 268 6.48 -0.33 -13.94
N SER A 269 5.17 -0.37 -14.08
CA SER A 269 4.39 -1.62 -14.14
C SER A 269 3.03 -1.40 -14.80
N VAL A 270 2.27 -2.49 -14.95
CA VAL A 270 0.82 -2.49 -15.25
C VAL A 270 -0.03 -1.77 -14.17
N GLY A 271 0.51 -1.65 -12.95
CA GLY A 271 -0.10 -1.07 -11.77
C GLY A 271 0.52 -1.65 -10.50
N PHE A 272 0.35 -0.99 -9.36
CA PHE A 272 0.57 -1.59 -8.05
C PHE A 272 -0.68 -2.35 -7.58
N GLY A 273 -0.47 -3.38 -6.77
CA GLY A 273 -1.50 -4.10 -6.02
C GLY A 273 -1.10 -4.25 -4.55
N GLY A 274 -1.63 -5.29 -3.89
CA GLY A 274 -1.33 -5.59 -2.49
C GLY A 274 -2.25 -4.85 -1.51
N SER A 275 -2.54 -5.50 -0.39
CA SER A 275 -3.55 -5.05 0.58
C SER A 275 -3.27 -3.71 1.28
N CYS A 276 -2.07 -3.14 1.13
CA CYS A 276 -1.66 -1.90 1.79
C CYS A 276 -1.92 -0.65 0.91
N PHE A 277 -1.25 -0.50 -0.24
CA PHE A 277 -1.16 0.81 -0.92
C PHE A 277 -2.52 1.43 -1.26
N GLN A 278 -3.40 0.70 -1.95
CA GLN A 278 -4.71 1.23 -2.33
C GLN A 278 -5.58 1.52 -1.09
N LYS A 279 -5.58 0.60 -0.12
CA LYS A 279 -6.32 0.74 1.14
C LYS A 279 -5.89 1.97 1.93
N ASP A 280 -4.59 2.18 2.08
CA ASP A 280 -4.01 3.19 2.94
C ASP A 280 -4.13 4.60 2.32
N ILE A 281 -3.99 4.70 0.99
CA ILE A 281 -4.28 5.95 0.27
C ILE A 281 -5.76 6.31 0.39
N LEU A 282 -6.68 5.37 0.15
CA LEU A 282 -8.12 5.68 0.22
C LEU A 282 -8.56 6.00 1.65
N ASN A 283 -7.92 5.41 2.67
CA ASN A 283 -8.09 5.85 4.07
C ASN A 283 -7.56 7.28 4.30
N LEU A 284 -6.43 7.66 3.70
CA LEU A 284 -5.88 9.01 3.79
C LEU A 284 -6.75 10.05 3.04
N VAL A 285 -7.33 9.69 1.90
CA VAL A 285 -8.33 10.48 1.16
C VAL A 285 -9.58 10.67 2.02
N TYR A 286 -10.14 9.59 2.58
CA TYR A 286 -11.32 9.66 3.44
C TYR A 286 -11.06 10.46 4.73
N LEU A 287 -9.91 10.27 5.39
CA LEU A 287 -9.49 11.06 6.54
C LEU A 287 -9.41 12.56 6.19
N SER A 288 -8.86 12.90 5.03
CA SER A 288 -8.80 14.29 4.55
C SER A 288 -10.20 14.87 4.32
N GLN A 289 -11.13 14.10 3.75
CA GLN A 289 -12.54 14.49 3.62
C GLN A 289 -13.21 14.71 4.99
N GLN A 290 -13.02 13.81 5.96
CA GLN A 290 -13.59 13.95 7.31
C GLN A 290 -13.00 15.14 8.10
N LEU A 291 -11.79 15.58 7.74
CA LEU A 291 -11.14 16.78 8.30
C LEU A 291 -11.49 18.07 7.53
N ASN A 292 -12.36 18.01 6.51
CA ASN A 292 -12.72 19.11 5.61
C ASN A 292 -11.52 19.69 4.82
N LEU A 293 -10.65 18.81 4.31
CA LEU A 293 -9.47 19.13 3.49
C LEU A 293 -9.63 18.53 2.07
N PRO A 294 -10.56 19.03 1.24
CA PRO A 294 -10.88 18.42 -0.06
C PRO A 294 -9.70 18.46 -1.04
N GLU A 295 -8.89 19.53 -1.05
CA GLU A 295 -7.72 19.64 -1.94
C GLU A 295 -6.64 18.59 -1.62
N VAL A 296 -6.52 18.21 -0.33
CA VAL A 296 -5.61 17.16 0.13
C VAL A 296 -6.16 15.77 -0.24
N ALA A 297 -7.48 15.59 -0.15
CA ALA A 297 -8.14 14.37 -0.62
C ALA A 297 -7.95 14.18 -2.14
N ASP A 298 -8.24 15.20 -2.94
CA ASP A 298 -8.11 15.16 -4.41
C ASP A 298 -6.68 14.90 -4.88
N TYR A 299 -5.68 15.46 -4.16
CA TYR A 299 -4.26 15.22 -4.43
C TYR A 299 -3.87 13.75 -4.26
N TRP A 300 -4.19 13.14 -3.11
CA TRP A 300 -3.88 11.73 -2.86
C TRP A 300 -4.73 10.78 -3.72
N GLN A 301 -5.96 11.17 -4.05
CA GLN A 301 -6.83 10.41 -4.94
C GLN A 301 -6.21 10.23 -6.34
N GLN A 302 -5.38 11.17 -6.83
CA GLN A 302 -4.67 11.01 -8.11
C GLN A 302 -3.74 9.79 -8.14
N VAL A 303 -3.18 9.37 -7.01
CA VAL A 303 -2.28 8.20 -6.95
C VAL A 303 -3.02 6.92 -7.35
N VAL A 304 -4.25 6.74 -6.84
CA VAL A 304 -5.12 5.60 -7.19
C VAL A 304 -5.71 5.77 -8.59
N THR A 305 -6.15 6.98 -8.96
CA THR A 305 -6.68 7.28 -10.30
C THR A 305 -5.67 6.96 -11.40
N MET A 306 -4.39 7.25 -11.18
CA MET A 306 -3.32 6.93 -12.13
C MET A 306 -3.01 5.42 -12.19
N ASN A 307 -3.10 4.71 -11.05
CA ASN A 307 -2.97 3.25 -11.02
C ASN A 307 -4.07 2.58 -11.86
N GLU A 308 -5.31 3.00 -11.66
CA GLU A 308 -6.48 2.51 -12.39
C GLU A 308 -6.48 2.91 -13.87
N TYR A 309 -5.92 4.06 -14.20
CA TYR A 309 -5.65 4.46 -15.59
C TYR A 309 -4.64 3.51 -16.25
N GLN A 310 -3.52 3.18 -15.59
CA GLN A 310 -2.48 2.33 -16.16
C GLN A 310 -2.99 0.91 -16.45
N LYS A 311 -3.70 0.28 -15.50
CA LYS A 311 -4.31 -1.06 -15.70
C LYS A 311 -5.21 -1.08 -16.95
N LYS A 312 -6.13 -0.12 -17.05
CA LYS A 312 -7.11 0.00 -18.16
C LYS A 312 -6.46 0.40 -19.48
N ARG A 313 -5.36 1.17 -19.44
CA ARG A 313 -4.56 1.53 -20.62
C ARG A 313 -3.82 0.30 -21.18
N PHE A 314 -3.22 -0.50 -20.31
CA PHE A 314 -2.53 -1.74 -20.68
C PHE A 314 -3.49 -2.74 -21.36
N VAL A 315 -4.67 -2.97 -20.78
CA VAL A 315 -5.71 -3.81 -21.42
C VAL A 315 -6.17 -3.25 -22.76
N ARG A 316 -6.40 -1.93 -22.87
CA ARG A 316 -6.76 -1.29 -24.15
C ARG A 316 -5.67 -1.45 -25.22
N ASN A 317 -4.40 -1.33 -24.83
CA ASN A 317 -3.27 -1.55 -25.73
C ASN A 317 -3.29 -3.00 -26.25
N ILE A 318 -3.47 -4.00 -25.37
CA ILE A 318 -3.59 -5.41 -25.76
C ILE A 318 -4.74 -5.62 -26.76
N ILE A 319 -5.94 -5.10 -26.46
CA ILE A 319 -7.11 -5.24 -27.34
C ILE A 319 -6.85 -4.62 -28.72
N SER A 320 -6.30 -3.39 -28.77
CA SER A 320 -6.06 -2.70 -30.04
C SER A 320 -4.97 -3.37 -30.86
N THR A 321 -3.90 -3.86 -30.21
CA THR A 321 -2.83 -4.65 -30.84
C THR A 321 -3.34 -6.01 -31.34
N LEU A 322 -4.29 -6.63 -30.65
CA LEU A 322 -5.06 -7.81 -31.11
C LEU A 322 -6.22 -7.41 -32.05
N PHE A 323 -5.96 -6.49 -32.97
CA PHE A 323 -6.88 -6.07 -34.05
C PHE A 323 -8.22 -5.47 -33.59
N ASN A 324 -8.26 -4.95 -32.35
CA ASN A 324 -9.46 -4.44 -31.67
C ASN A 324 -10.52 -5.52 -31.33
N THR A 325 -10.14 -6.80 -31.21
CA THR A 325 -11.03 -7.84 -30.68
C THR A 325 -10.29 -8.99 -30.00
N ILE A 326 -10.71 -9.33 -28.78
CA ILE A 326 -10.24 -10.51 -28.03
C ILE A 326 -11.34 -11.55 -27.78
N THR A 327 -12.52 -11.38 -28.38
CA THR A 327 -13.62 -12.34 -28.27
C THR A 327 -13.21 -13.72 -28.78
N ASN A 328 -13.40 -14.75 -27.95
CA ASN A 328 -12.95 -16.14 -28.13
C ASN A 328 -11.44 -16.38 -28.29
N LYS A 329 -10.58 -15.36 -28.25
CA LYS A 329 -9.11 -15.53 -28.22
C LYS A 329 -8.68 -16.18 -26.90
N LYS A 330 -7.62 -16.99 -26.92
CA LYS A 330 -6.99 -17.50 -25.69
C LYS A 330 -5.89 -16.53 -25.25
N ILE A 331 -6.01 -15.98 -24.05
CA ILE A 331 -5.01 -15.14 -23.41
C ILE A 331 -4.42 -15.91 -22.24
N ALA A 332 -3.11 -16.18 -22.30
CA ALA A 332 -2.36 -16.73 -21.19
C ALA A 332 -1.97 -15.60 -20.22
N VAL A 333 -2.26 -15.76 -18.94
CA VAL A 333 -1.90 -14.82 -17.87
C VAL A 333 -0.91 -15.53 -16.95
N LEU A 334 0.33 -15.03 -16.93
CA LEU A 334 1.42 -15.56 -16.11
C LEU A 334 1.61 -14.65 -14.89
N GLY A 335 1.35 -15.21 -13.72
CA GLY A 335 1.28 -14.50 -12.45
C GLY A 335 -0.15 -14.08 -12.10
N PHE A 336 -0.55 -14.37 -10.87
CA PHE A 336 -1.82 -13.95 -10.24
C PHE A 336 -1.60 -13.28 -8.88
N ALA A 337 -0.54 -13.66 -8.14
CA ALA A 337 -0.14 -12.97 -6.91
C ALA A 337 0.18 -11.48 -7.18
N PHE A 338 0.00 -10.60 -6.19
CA PHE A 338 0.15 -9.14 -6.41
C PHE A 338 1.62 -8.71 -6.64
N LYS A 339 2.57 -9.55 -6.23
CA LYS A 339 4.02 -9.47 -6.45
C LYS A 339 4.60 -10.89 -6.38
N LYS A 340 5.87 -11.08 -6.78
CA LYS A 340 6.56 -12.36 -6.54
C LYS A 340 6.81 -12.64 -5.04
N ASP A 341 7.15 -13.89 -4.75
CA ASP A 341 7.55 -14.44 -3.44
C ASP A 341 6.46 -14.42 -2.34
N THR A 342 5.19 -14.24 -2.72
CA THR A 342 4.00 -14.40 -1.85
C THR A 342 2.90 -15.19 -2.57
N GLY A 343 1.99 -15.80 -1.82
CA GLY A 343 0.74 -16.36 -2.33
C GLY A 343 -0.44 -15.38 -2.28
N ASP A 344 -0.22 -14.13 -1.86
CA ASP A 344 -1.28 -13.14 -1.71
C ASP A 344 -1.78 -12.53 -3.03
N THR A 345 -3.10 -12.45 -3.14
CA THR A 345 -3.85 -11.97 -4.30
C THR A 345 -4.55 -10.63 -4.08
N ARG A 346 -4.62 -10.13 -2.83
CA ARG A 346 -5.38 -8.93 -2.46
C ARG A 346 -4.96 -7.72 -3.31
N GLU A 347 -5.94 -7.11 -3.98
CA GLU A 347 -5.74 -5.97 -4.90
C GLU A 347 -4.79 -6.25 -6.08
N SER A 348 -4.56 -7.52 -6.44
CA SER A 348 -3.68 -7.90 -7.56
C SER A 348 -4.17 -7.28 -8.88
N ALA A 349 -3.21 -6.77 -9.67
CA ALA A 349 -3.47 -6.27 -11.01
C ALA A 349 -4.02 -7.37 -11.94
N ALA A 350 -3.68 -8.64 -11.69
CA ALA A 350 -4.17 -9.79 -12.46
C ALA A 350 -5.69 -9.88 -12.41
N ILE A 351 -6.30 -9.72 -11.23
CA ILE A 351 -7.77 -9.75 -11.04
C ILE A 351 -8.44 -8.67 -11.90
N THR A 352 -7.84 -7.47 -11.98
CA THR A 352 -8.38 -6.37 -12.80
C THR A 352 -8.25 -6.66 -14.30
N LEU A 353 -7.09 -7.16 -14.73
CA LEU A 353 -6.83 -7.52 -16.14
C LEU A 353 -7.73 -8.65 -16.64
N ILE A 354 -7.83 -9.74 -15.86
CA ILE A 354 -8.63 -10.92 -16.19
C ILE A 354 -10.12 -10.54 -16.30
N LYS A 355 -10.62 -9.72 -15.36
CA LYS A 355 -11.96 -9.13 -15.42
C LYS A 355 -12.21 -8.40 -16.74
N ASP A 356 -11.34 -7.47 -17.13
CA ASP A 356 -11.54 -6.67 -18.34
C ASP A 356 -11.42 -7.55 -19.61
N PHE A 357 -10.50 -8.52 -19.65
CA PHE A 357 -10.41 -9.51 -20.74
C PHE A 357 -11.68 -10.38 -20.88
N MET A 358 -12.30 -10.77 -19.75
CA MET A 358 -13.51 -11.61 -19.75
C MET A 358 -14.78 -10.85 -20.15
N GLN A 359 -14.83 -9.53 -19.91
CA GLN A 359 -15.88 -8.64 -20.41
C GLN A 359 -15.84 -8.54 -21.95
N GLU A 360 -14.65 -8.47 -22.54
CA GLU A 360 -14.42 -8.55 -23.99
C GLU A 360 -14.54 -9.99 -24.57
N ASN A 361 -14.99 -10.93 -23.75
CA ASN A 361 -15.22 -12.35 -24.07
C ASN A 361 -13.98 -13.14 -24.52
N ALA A 362 -12.80 -12.80 -24.01
CA ALA A 362 -11.63 -13.67 -24.10
C ALA A 362 -11.82 -14.96 -23.27
N ARG A 363 -11.03 -15.98 -23.63
CA ARG A 363 -10.80 -17.18 -22.83
C ARG A 363 -9.46 -16.99 -22.13
N VAL A 364 -9.41 -17.18 -20.82
CA VAL A 364 -8.22 -16.90 -20.00
C VAL A 364 -7.63 -18.21 -19.51
N ALA A 365 -6.31 -18.36 -19.62
CA ALA A 365 -5.57 -19.47 -19.02
C ALA A 365 -4.53 -18.90 -18.04
N ILE A 366 -4.64 -19.23 -16.77
CA ILE A 366 -3.85 -18.64 -15.67
C ILE A 366 -2.78 -19.64 -15.22
N TYR A 367 -1.56 -19.18 -14.99
CA TYR A 367 -0.56 -19.92 -14.22
C TYR A 367 0.11 -18.99 -13.20
N ASP A 368 0.19 -19.43 -11.95
CA ASP A 368 0.97 -18.81 -10.88
C ASP A 368 1.66 -19.91 -10.05
N PRO A 369 2.95 -19.80 -9.68
CA PRO A 369 3.66 -20.84 -8.93
C PRO A 369 3.30 -20.98 -7.44
N LYS A 370 2.49 -20.06 -6.86
CA LYS A 370 2.18 -20.03 -5.42
C LYS A 370 0.73 -19.73 -5.05
N VAL A 371 -0.12 -19.21 -5.94
CA VAL A 371 -1.54 -19.01 -5.63
C VAL A 371 -2.35 -20.30 -5.86
N GLU A 372 -3.01 -20.77 -4.81
CA GLU A 372 -3.88 -21.95 -4.86
C GLU A 372 -5.08 -21.76 -5.81
N PRO A 373 -5.47 -22.76 -6.63
CA PRO A 373 -6.56 -22.63 -7.61
C PRO A 373 -7.90 -22.16 -7.02
N GLN A 374 -8.22 -22.58 -5.80
CA GLN A 374 -9.43 -22.18 -5.09
C GLN A 374 -9.46 -20.67 -4.79
N GLN A 375 -8.30 -20.08 -4.44
CA GLN A 375 -8.19 -18.65 -4.19
C GLN A 375 -8.41 -17.85 -5.48
N ILE A 376 -7.83 -18.29 -6.60
CA ILE A 376 -8.03 -17.71 -7.94
C ILE A 376 -9.53 -17.67 -8.30
N TYR A 377 -10.26 -18.78 -8.12
CA TYR A 377 -11.70 -18.82 -8.39
C TYR A 377 -12.50 -17.93 -7.42
N MET A 378 -12.15 -17.90 -6.13
CA MET A 378 -12.83 -17.05 -5.14
C MET A 378 -12.67 -15.55 -5.45
N ASP A 379 -11.47 -15.10 -5.81
CA ASP A 379 -11.20 -13.70 -6.13
C ASP A 379 -11.90 -13.26 -7.42
N LEU A 380 -11.88 -14.11 -8.46
CA LEU A 380 -12.58 -13.82 -9.71
C LEU A 380 -14.11 -13.86 -9.57
N ALA A 381 -14.64 -14.65 -8.63
CA ALA A 381 -16.06 -14.70 -8.30
C ALA A 381 -16.53 -13.63 -7.30
N GLU A 382 -15.65 -12.76 -6.78
CA GLU A 382 -16.07 -11.74 -5.81
C GLU A 382 -17.08 -10.74 -6.41
N PRO A 383 -18.20 -10.41 -5.72
CA PRO A 383 -19.20 -9.48 -6.21
C PRO A 383 -18.63 -8.12 -6.61
N GLY A 384 -18.65 -7.83 -7.91
CA GLY A 384 -18.08 -6.61 -8.49
C GLY A 384 -16.78 -6.84 -9.28
N VAL A 385 -16.17 -8.02 -9.20
CA VAL A 385 -15.11 -8.47 -10.10
C VAL A 385 -15.75 -8.98 -11.40
N LEU A 386 -16.37 -10.16 -11.40
CA LEU A 386 -17.14 -10.69 -12.52
C LEU A 386 -18.65 -10.62 -12.26
N VAL A 387 -19.45 -10.60 -13.33
CA VAL A 387 -20.92 -10.62 -13.28
C VAL A 387 -21.41 -11.95 -13.84
N GLY A 388 -21.61 -12.93 -12.95
CA GLY A 388 -22.08 -14.27 -13.27
C GLY A 388 -22.02 -15.19 -12.06
N ALA A 389 -22.58 -16.40 -12.19
CA ALA A 389 -22.29 -17.47 -11.23
C ALA A 389 -20.86 -17.99 -11.43
N GLN A 390 -20.30 -18.66 -10.42
CA GLN A 390 -18.98 -19.31 -10.46
C GLN A 390 -18.80 -20.20 -11.71
N GLU A 391 -19.86 -20.90 -12.11
CA GLU A 391 -19.95 -21.72 -13.34
C GLU A 391 -19.60 -20.96 -14.64
N GLN A 392 -19.78 -19.63 -14.70
CA GLN A 392 -19.33 -18.82 -15.85
C GLN A 392 -17.85 -18.43 -15.78
N VAL A 393 -17.26 -18.41 -14.59
CA VAL A 393 -15.82 -18.24 -14.40
C VAL A 393 -15.12 -19.52 -14.88
N GLU A 394 -15.53 -20.67 -14.36
CA GLU A 394 -15.01 -22.00 -14.70
C GLU A 394 -15.13 -22.33 -16.21
N LYS A 395 -16.13 -21.80 -16.92
CA LYS A 395 -16.29 -21.96 -18.38
C LYS A 395 -15.42 -21.03 -19.23
N LYS A 396 -14.82 -19.99 -18.65
CA LYS A 396 -13.99 -18.98 -19.35
C LYS A 396 -12.54 -18.92 -18.86
N VAL A 397 -12.25 -19.47 -17.67
CA VAL A 397 -10.96 -19.45 -16.99
C VAL A 397 -10.47 -20.87 -16.79
N GLN A 398 -9.35 -21.21 -17.42
CA GLN A 398 -8.56 -22.41 -17.12
C GLN A 398 -7.46 -22.04 -16.13
N ILE A 399 -7.25 -22.86 -15.10
CA ILE A 399 -6.07 -22.77 -14.23
C ILE A 399 -5.12 -23.90 -14.63
N CYS A 400 -3.95 -23.53 -15.11
CA CYS A 400 -2.93 -24.42 -15.68
C CYS A 400 -1.89 -24.83 -14.62
N GLN A 401 -1.18 -25.93 -14.88
CA GLN A 401 -0.10 -26.43 -14.04
C GLN A 401 1.29 -25.93 -14.47
N SER A 402 1.39 -25.20 -15.59
CA SER A 402 2.63 -24.57 -16.05
C SER A 402 2.38 -23.40 -17.00
N ALA A 403 3.37 -22.51 -17.13
CA ALA A 403 3.36 -21.44 -18.12
C ALA A 403 3.25 -21.95 -19.57
N TYR A 404 3.78 -23.15 -19.86
CA TYR A 404 3.68 -23.78 -21.18
C TYR A 404 2.24 -24.18 -21.53
N GLU A 405 1.50 -24.78 -20.59
CA GLU A 405 0.08 -25.15 -20.77
C GLU A 405 -0.82 -23.91 -20.89
N ALA A 406 -0.53 -22.87 -20.11
CA ALA A 406 -1.23 -21.59 -20.22
C ALA A 406 -1.04 -20.98 -21.62
N ALA A 407 0.19 -21.00 -22.16
CA ALA A 407 0.53 -20.40 -23.45
C ALA A 407 0.20 -21.27 -24.69
N ASP A 408 -0.01 -22.58 -24.55
CA ASP A 408 -0.33 -23.45 -25.69
C ASP A 408 -1.65 -23.03 -26.38
N GLY A 409 -1.63 -22.86 -27.70
CA GLY A 409 -2.78 -22.34 -28.46
C GLY A 409 -3.22 -20.91 -28.07
N ALA A 410 -2.39 -20.14 -27.36
CA ALA A 410 -2.72 -18.76 -26.98
C ALA A 410 -2.46 -17.75 -28.10
N ASP A 411 -3.33 -16.76 -28.25
CA ASP A 411 -3.10 -15.57 -29.09
C ASP A 411 -2.07 -14.63 -28.44
N ALA A 412 -2.10 -14.52 -27.12
CA ALA A 412 -1.23 -13.63 -26.35
C ALA A 412 -0.80 -14.25 -25.02
N VAL A 413 0.42 -13.95 -24.61
CA VAL A 413 0.94 -14.17 -23.25
C VAL A 413 1.08 -12.82 -22.55
N VAL A 414 0.59 -12.72 -21.33
CA VAL A 414 0.58 -11.52 -20.50
C VAL A 414 1.22 -11.84 -19.15
N ILE A 415 2.44 -11.33 -18.93
CA ILE A 415 3.17 -11.50 -17.67
C ILE A 415 2.81 -10.34 -16.74
N VAL A 416 2.10 -10.66 -15.66
CA VAL A 416 1.56 -9.69 -14.69
C VAL A 416 2.43 -9.61 -13.43
N THR A 417 2.88 -10.77 -12.92
CA THR A 417 3.67 -10.89 -11.69
C THR A 417 5.12 -11.28 -12.03
N GLU A 418 6.10 -10.67 -11.37
CA GLU A 418 7.52 -10.84 -11.73
C GLU A 418 8.22 -12.07 -11.14
N TRP A 419 7.55 -13.23 -11.13
CA TRP A 419 8.16 -14.50 -10.71
C TRP A 419 9.45 -14.78 -11.50
N ASP A 420 10.54 -15.14 -10.81
CA ASP A 420 11.85 -15.34 -11.47
C ASP A 420 11.83 -16.49 -12.49
N GLU A 421 10.91 -17.46 -12.35
CA GLU A 421 10.65 -18.51 -13.34
C GLU A 421 10.30 -17.94 -14.73
N PHE A 422 9.69 -16.75 -14.81
CA PHE A 422 9.27 -16.14 -16.08
C PHE A 422 10.39 -15.31 -16.76
N ARG A 423 11.61 -15.33 -16.23
CA ARG A 423 12.78 -14.64 -16.84
C ARG A 423 13.21 -15.30 -18.15
N ASP A 424 13.83 -14.51 -19.03
CA ASP A 424 14.38 -14.98 -20.32
C ASP A 424 15.41 -16.12 -20.15
N ASP A 425 16.07 -16.20 -18.99
CA ASP A 425 17.07 -17.22 -18.65
C ASP A 425 16.49 -18.51 -18.00
N GLN A 426 15.18 -18.55 -17.73
CA GLN A 426 14.50 -19.66 -17.06
C GLN A 426 13.37 -20.28 -17.91
N LEU A 427 12.65 -19.47 -18.70
CA LEU A 427 11.49 -19.90 -19.48
C LEU A 427 11.82 -20.04 -20.99
N ASP A 428 11.52 -21.20 -21.59
CA ASP A 428 11.73 -21.42 -23.02
C ASP A 428 10.64 -20.72 -23.87
N TYR A 429 10.92 -19.45 -24.18
CA TYR A 429 10.09 -18.62 -25.05
C TYR A 429 10.03 -19.13 -26.50
N ALA A 430 10.98 -19.93 -26.98
CA ALA A 430 10.92 -20.50 -28.33
C ALA A 430 9.92 -21.66 -28.40
N LYS A 431 9.89 -22.52 -27.38
CA LYS A 431 8.85 -23.54 -27.19
C LYS A 431 7.46 -22.93 -26.99
N ILE A 432 7.35 -21.85 -26.21
CA ILE A 432 6.11 -21.07 -26.09
C ILE A 432 5.68 -20.52 -27.45
N TYR A 433 6.59 -19.90 -28.21
CA TYR A 433 6.29 -19.39 -29.54
C TYR A 433 5.74 -20.47 -30.46
N ALA A 434 6.28 -21.69 -30.41
CA ALA A 434 5.85 -22.81 -31.24
C ALA A 434 4.36 -23.13 -31.04
N GLY A 435 3.91 -23.29 -29.78
CA GLY A 435 2.53 -23.65 -29.42
C GLY A 435 1.48 -22.55 -29.62
N MET A 436 1.86 -21.27 -29.58
CA MET A 436 0.91 -20.14 -29.70
C MET A 436 0.22 -20.05 -31.07
N ASN A 437 -0.97 -19.42 -31.11
CA ASN A 437 -1.58 -18.94 -32.35
C ASN A 437 -0.69 -17.86 -33.01
N LYS A 438 -0.84 -17.62 -34.32
CA LYS A 438 -0.01 -16.67 -35.07
C LYS A 438 -0.87 -15.55 -35.71
N PRO A 439 -0.45 -14.27 -35.67
CA PRO A 439 0.71 -13.74 -34.94
C PRO A 439 0.58 -13.92 -33.41
N ALA A 440 1.70 -14.16 -32.74
CA ALA A 440 1.80 -14.38 -31.31
C ALA A 440 2.35 -13.12 -30.63
N PHE A 441 1.81 -12.76 -29.46
CA PHE A 441 2.15 -11.51 -28.77
C PHE A 441 2.61 -11.77 -27.33
N LEU A 442 3.69 -11.11 -26.90
CA LEU A 442 4.12 -11.10 -25.49
C LEU A 442 4.02 -9.70 -24.91
N TYR A 443 3.25 -9.58 -23.84
CA TYR A 443 3.11 -8.40 -23.02
C TYR A 443 3.76 -8.67 -21.67
N THR A 444 4.61 -7.75 -21.22
CA THR A 444 5.17 -7.78 -19.86
C THR A 444 4.86 -6.47 -19.17
N LYS A 445 4.86 -6.44 -17.84
CA LYS A 445 4.57 -5.23 -17.04
C LYS A 445 5.31 -3.95 -17.45
N ASP A 446 6.46 -4.06 -18.12
CA ASP A 446 7.29 -2.94 -18.55
C ASP A 446 7.12 -2.56 -20.05
N THR A 447 6.69 -3.49 -20.90
CA THR A 447 6.74 -3.34 -22.36
C THR A 447 5.65 -4.10 -23.11
N VAL A 448 5.03 -3.41 -24.08
CA VAL A 448 4.31 -4.04 -25.21
C VAL A 448 5.34 -4.43 -26.28
N THR A 449 5.56 -5.72 -26.50
CA THR A 449 6.58 -6.19 -27.47
C THR A 449 6.07 -7.33 -28.34
N MET A 450 5.51 -6.94 -29.50
CA MET A 450 5.37 -7.79 -30.69
C MET A 450 6.64 -8.64 -30.92
N ASP A 451 7.80 -7.96 -30.91
CA ASP A 451 9.04 -8.56 -31.39
C ASP A 451 9.68 -9.53 -30.40
N ARG A 452 9.39 -9.49 -29.07
CA ARG A 452 10.21 -10.18 -28.06
C ARG A 452 10.31 -11.68 -28.31
N ILE A 453 9.19 -12.36 -28.59
CA ILE A 453 9.21 -13.81 -28.81
C ILE A 453 9.91 -14.17 -30.14
N GLN A 454 9.81 -13.34 -31.18
CA GLN A 454 10.55 -13.56 -32.42
C GLN A 454 12.06 -13.30 -32.26
N GLN A 455 12.43 -12.31 -31.46
CA GLN A 455 13.84 -11.98 -31.18
C GLN A 455 14.52 -13.03 -30.29
N THR A 456 13.86 -13.58 -29.27
CA THR A 456 14.44 -14.67 -28.46
C THR A 456 14.41 -16.04 -29.15
N SER A 457 13.42 -16.32 -30.01
CA SER A 457 13.37 -17.56 -30.81
C SER A 457 14.21 -17.52 -32.11
N GLY A 458 14.83 -16.39 -32.45
CA GLY A 458 15.60 -16.23 -33.69
C GLY A 458 14.76 -16.24 -34.99
N ALA A 459 13.44 -16.09 -34.87
CA ALA A 459 12.53 -16.08 -36.01
C ALA A 459 12.67 -14.80 -36.84
N LYS A 460 12.64 -14.91 -38.18
CA LYS A 460 12.74 -13.75 -39.07
C LYS A 460 11.48 -12.87 -38.95
N SER A 461 11.67 -11.60 -38.57
CA SER A 461 10.60 -10.62 -38.51
C SER A 461 9.91 -10.44 -39.87
N THR A 462 8.60 -10.68 -39.90
CA THR A 462 7.71 -10.30 -41.00
C THR A 462 6.75 -9.23 -40.52
N GLN A 463 7.22 -7.98 -40.39
CA GLN A 463 6.39 -6.85 -39.96
C GLN A 463 5.19 -6.64 -40.91
N PRO A 464 3.94 -6.73 -40.43
CA PRO A 464 2.82 -6.08 -41.08
C PRO A 464 2.87 -4.60 -40.68
N THR A 465 3.03 -3.69 -41.64
CA THR A 465 3.01 -2.25 -41.36
C THR A 465 1.63 -1.82 -40.85
N ILE A 466 1.49 -1.60 -39.55
CA ILE A 466 0.30 -0.96 -38.96
C ILE A 466 0.17 0.43 -39.61
N PRO A 467 -0.98 0.79 -40.21
CA PRO A 467 -1.18 2.12 -40.74
C PRO A 467 -1.13 3.14 -39.60
N THR A 468 -0.12 4.02 -39.59
CA THR A 468 -0.16 5.21 -38.72
C THR A 468 -1.31 6.10 -39.18
N THR A 469 -2.45 6.00 -38.49
CA THR A 469 -3.64 6.81 -38.75
C THR A 469 -3.35 8.29 -38.44
N ARG A 470 -2.76 9.01 -39.41
CA ARG A 470 -2.73 10.46 -39.38
C ARG A 470 -4.18 10.95 -39.34
N ILE A 471 -4.61 11.43 -38.17
CA ILE A 471 -5.91 12.08 -38.01
C ILE A 471 -5.85 13.44 -38.70
N THR A 472 -5.99 13.46 -40.02
CA THR A 472 -6.26 14.69 -40.77
C THR A 472 -7.68 15.12 -40.49
N THR A 473 -7.87 16.02 -39.54
CA THR A 473 -9.16 16.61 -39.15
C THR A 473 -9.75 17.51 -40.24
N LYS A 474 -10.17 16.91 -41.36
CA LYS A 474 -11.02 17.55 -42.39
C LYS A 474 -12.50 17.17 -42.22
N THR A 475 -13.01 17.35 -41.01
CA THR A 475 -14.45 17.29 -40.73
C THR A 475 -14.91 18.66 -40.21
N ALA A 476 -15.60 19.42 -41.06
CA ALA A 476 -15.95 20.81 -40.77
C ALA A 476 -17.12 20.91 -39.77
N VAL A 477 -16.80 21.11 -38.48
CA VAL A 477 -17.81 21.40 -37.45
C VAL A 477 -18.40 22.80 -37.69
N ARG A 478 -19.65 22.88 -38.15
CA ARG A 478 -20.39 24.15 -38.25
C ARG A 478 -20.61 24.73 -36.83
N PRO A 479 -20.16 25.97 -36.54
CA PRO A 479 -20.40 26.58 -35.23
C PRO A 479 -21.88 26.92 -35.02
N THR A 480 -22.40 26.69 -33.81
CA THR A 480 -23.77 27.09 -33.44
C THR A 480 -23.86 28.61 -33.25
N ARG A 481 -25.04 29.21 -33.49
CA ARG A 481 -25.26 30.68 -33.50
C ARG A 481 -24.68 31.42 -32.27
N ALA A 482 -24.76 30.83 -31.08
CA ALA A 482 -24.25 31.42 -29.83
C ALA A 482 -22.72 31.59 -29.79
N SER A 483 -21.97 30.78 -30.53
CA SER A 483 -20.49 30.83 -30.58
C SER A 483 -19.96 31.98 -31.45
N LEU A 484 -20.73 32.42 -32.46
CA LEU A 484 -20.37 33.54 -33.33
C LEU A 484 -20.55 34.88 -32.59
N ALA A 485 -21.70 35.09 -31.94
CA ALA A 485 -21.99 36.31 -31.19
C ALA A 485 -20.93 36.65 -30.11
N ARG A 486 -20.35 35.63 -29.45
CA ARG A 486 -19.25 35.83 -28.48
C ARG A 486 -17.91 36.19 -29.14
N ARG A 487 -17.66 35.81 -30.40
CA ARG A 487 -16.42 36.18 -31.12
C ARG A 487 -16.47 37.62 -31.62
N ASP A 488 -17.60 38.04 -32.19
CA ASP A 488 -17.77 39.40 -32.71
C ASP A 488 -17.62 40.46 -31.60
N MET A 489 -18.12 40.16 -30.40
CA MET A 489 -18.03 41.07 -29.25
C MET A 489 -16.57 41.26 -28.77
N VAL A 490 -15.79 40.18 -28.72
CA VAL A 490 -14.36 40.21 -28.34
C VAL A 490 -13.50 40.88 -29.42
N GLN A 491 -13.83 40.71 -30.71
CA GLN A 491 -13.14 41.43 -31.78
C GLN A 491 -13.42 42.94 -31.75
N LYS A 492 -14.66 43.36 -31.46
CA LYS A 492 -14.99 44.80 -31.30
C LYS A 492 -14.24 45.47 -30.16
N GLN A 493 -14.12 44.81 -29.00
CA GLN A 493 -13.33 45.35 -27.88
C GLN A 493 -11.85 45.51 -28.26
N LYS A 494 -11.23 44.49 -28.87
CA LYS A 494 -9.82 44.56 -29.31
C LYS A 494 -9.56 45.62 -30.39
N GLN A 495 -10.53 45.92 -31.25
CA GLN A 495 -10.41 47.01 -32.23
C GLN A 495 -10.47 48.39 -31.57
N GLN A 496 -11.23 48.58 -30.49
CA GLN A 496 -11.25 49.84 -29.75
C GLN A 496 -9.93 50.08 -28.98
N GLU A 497 -9.37 49.05 -28.33
CA GLU A 497 -8.07 49.12 -27.65
C GLU A 497 -6.90 49.42 -28.62
N GLN A 498 -6.97 48.91 -29.85
CA GLN A 498 -5.95 49.19 -30.88
C GLN A 498 -6.08 50.59 -31.53
N GLN A 499 -7.19 51.29 -31.34
CA GLN A 499 -7.37 52.66 -31.83
C GLN A 499 -6.94 53.73 -30.83
N SER A 500 -7.04 53.48 -29.51
CA SER A 500 -6.51 54.41 -28.49
C SER A 500 -4.97 54.44 -28.50
N ASN A 501 -4.32 53.28 -28.57
CA ASN A 501 -2.86 53.13 -28.55
C ASN A 501 -2.12 53.64 -29.81
N LYS A 502 -2.79 54.33 -30.74
CA LYS A 502 -2.17 55.00 -31.90
C LYS A 502 -2.03 56.52 -31.75
N ARG A 503 -2.30 57.09 -30.56
CA ARG A 503 -2.21 58.55 -30.30
C ARG A 503 -1.26 58.94 -29.15
N THR A 504 -0.03 58.42 -29.13
CA THR A 504 1.11 59.07 -28.43
C THR A 504 2.46 58.43 -28.82
N SER A 505 3.22 59.07 -29.71
CA SER A 505 4.67 58.86 -29.82
C SER A 505 5.37 59.91 -30.68
N LEU A 506 6.23 60.70 -30.04
CA LEU A 506 7.41 61.35 -30.64
C LEU A 506 8.61 61.07 -29.72
N PRO A 507 9.84 60.90 -30.25
CA PRO A 507 10.91 60.19 -29.54
C PRO A 507 11.93 61.09 -28.82
N GLY A 508 12.58 60.55 -27.78
CA GLY A 508 13.82 61.11 -27.25
C GLY A 508 14.29 60.50 -25.93
N GLY A 509 15.61 60.32 -25.78
CA GLY A 509 16.28 60.22 -24.48
C GLY A 509 16.64 58.82 -23.95
N ASN A 510 17.94 58.50 -23.99
CA ASN A 510 18.54 57.57 -23.02
C ASN A 510 18.59 58.24 -21.62
N THR A 511 18.70 57.45 -20.55
CA THR A 511 19.91 57.35 -19.68
C THR A 511 19.63 56.42 -18.48
N LEU A 512 20.68 55.84 -17.89
CA LEU A 512 20.63 55.04 -16.66
C LEU A 512 20.29 55.91 -15.43
N ILE A 513 19.88 55.30 -14.32
CA ILE A 513 20.59 55.39 -13.02
C ILE A 513 19.96 54.43 -11.99
N THR A 514 20.64 54.26 -10.85
CA THR A 514 20.50 53.17 -9.87
C THR A 514 19.21 53.16 -9.07
N ARG A 515 18.86 51.96 -8.56
CA ARG A 515 17.93 51.79 -7.44
C ARG A 515 18.55 52.31 -6.15
N ASP A 516 17.74 52.93 -5.30
CA ASP A 516 17.80 52.65 -3.87
C ASP A 516 16.39 52.73 -3.26
N LYS A 517 16.09 51.92 -2.24
CA LYS A 517 14.82 51.95 -1.49
C LYS A 517 15.02 51.41 -0.09
N ASN A 518 14.66 52.23 0.91
CA ASN A 518 14.86 51.93 2.33
C ASN A 518 13.56 52.05 3.14
N THR A 519 13.58 51.53 4.37
CA THR A 519 12.62 51.70 5.48
C THR A 519 11.18 51.17 5.34
N LEU A 520 10.81 50.28 6.27
CA LEU A 520 9.44 49.97 6.69
C LEU A 520 9.04 50.85 7.89
N ASN A 521 7.74 51.14 8.05
CA ASN A 521 7.03 51.44 9.32
C ASN A 521 5.55 51.80 9.01
N ASN A 522 4.53 51.70 9.89
CA ASN A 522 4.28 50.87 11.09
C ASN A 522 2.81 51.07 11.55
N ARG A 523 2.07 50.02 11.99
CA ARG A 523 0.87 50.10 12.89
C ARG A 523 -0.36 50.93 12.38
N SER A 524 -1.57 50.91 12.95
CA SER A 524 -2.31 49.92 13.79
C SER A 524 -3.81 50.31 13.96
N ARG A 525 -4.69 49.31 14.18
CA ARG A 525 -5.99 49.32 14.94
C ARG A 525 -7.08 50.40 14.67
N HIS A 526 -8.33 49.95 14.48
CA HIS A 526 -9.59 50.30 15.22
C HIS A 526 -10.84 49.92 14.37
N SER A 527 -11.67 48.94 14.76
CA SER A 527 -12.90 48.95 15.62
C SER A 527 -14.21 49.37 14.93
N LEU A 528 -15.30 48.65 15.23
CA LEU A 528 -16.65 48.70 14.59
C LEU A 528 -17.54 49.88 15.06
N PRO A 529 -18.65 50.21 14.34
CA PRO A 529 -19.98 49.76 14.77
C PRO A 529 -20.96 49.37 13.61
N ALA A 530 -22.26 49.18 13.90
CA ALA A 530 -23.33 48.71 12.97
C ALA A 530 -24.51 49.75 12.87
N THR A 531 -25.60 49.66 12.08
CA THR A 531 -26.45 48.54 11.57
C THR A 531 -26.90 48.81 10.09
N SER A 532 -28.09 48.60 9.47
CA SER A 532 -29.49 48.27 9.87
C SER A 532 -30.45 47.75 8.74
N THR A 533 -31.00 46.54 8.93
CA THR A 533 -32.45 46.17 8.76
C THR A 533 -33.17 46.02 7.39
N LYS A 534 -34.17 45.11 7.40
CA LYS A 534 -35.31 44.87 6.45
C LYS A 534 -35.02 44.10 5.14
N SER A 535 -35.92 43.34 4.49
CA SER A 535 -37.13 42.54 4.87
C SER A 535 -37.41 41.50 3.72
N PRO A 536 -38.62 40.96 3.39
CA PRO A 536 -38.94 39.54 3.61
C PRO A 536 -39.33 38.74 2.33
N SER A 537 -40.23 37.75 2.46
CA SER A 537 -40.28 36.50 1.68
C SER A 537 -41.33 36.36 0.55
N SER A 538 -41.12 35.31 -0.27
CA SER A 538 -42.12 34.37 -0.85
C SER A 538 -43.12 34.79 -1.93
N SER A 539 -43.12 34.04 -3.05
CA SER A 539 -44.32 33.39 -3.67
C SER A 539 -43.88 32.38 -4.76
N SER A 540 -44.83 31.72 -5.45
CA SER A 540 -44.64 30.41 -6.13
C SER A 540 -45.28 30.32 -7.53
N SER A 541 -45.01 29.23 -8.30
CA SER A 541 -46.02 28.42 -9.02
C SER A 541 -45.46 27.32 -9.96
N ASN A 542 -46.24 26.22 -10.09
CA ASN A 542 -46.40 25.31 -11.26
C ASN A 542 -45.23 24.41 -11.76
N HIS A 543 -45.43 23.22 -12.35
CA HIS A 543 -46.67 22.50 -12.73
C HIS A 543 -46.52 20.94 -12.72
N ASN A 544 -47.62 20.24 -12.36
CA ASN A 544 -48.12 18.93 -12.84
C ASN A 544 -47.39 17.59 -12.58
N ALA A 545 -48.22 16.54 -12.47
CA ALA A 545 -47.89 15.11 -12.35
C ALA A 545 -48.43 14.32 -13.58
N PRO A 546 -48.37 12.97 -13.60
CA PRO A 546 -49.47 12.18 -12.99
C PRO A 546 -49.01 10.96 -12.16
N THR A 547 -49.97 10.22 -11.61
CA THR A 547 -49.80 9.21 -10.54
C THR A 547 -49.99 7.75 -10.99
N GLY A 548 -49.37 6.81 -10.27
CA GLY A 548 -49.72 5.38 -10.26
C GLY A 548 -49.78 4.84 -8.83
N LEU A 549 -50.73 3.94 -8.54
CA LEU A 549 -51.04 3.46 -7.18
C LEU A 549 -50.44 2.08 -6.89
N SER A 550 -49.91 1.90 -5.69
CA SER A 550 -50.08 0.66 -4.90
C SER A 550 -49.80 0.91 -3.42
N ARG A 551 -50.48 0.16 -2.54
CA ARG A 551 -50.21 0.07 -1.10
C ARG A 551 -49.85 -1.39 -0.78
N HIS A 552 -48.95 -1.63 0.17
CA HIS A 552 -49.11 -2.75 1.12
C HIS A 552 -48.34 -2.46 2.42
N SER A 553 -48.64 -3.26 3.45
CA SER A 553 -48.43 -2.91 4.86
C SER A 553 -47.37 -3.76 5.55
N LEU A 554 -46.85 -3.26 6.67
CA LEU A 554 -46.15 -4.06 7.69
C LEU A 554 -47.07 -5.15 8.27
N PRO A 555 -46.48 -6.17 8.92
CA PRO A 555 -46.65 -6.22 10.38
C PRO A 555 -45.32 -6.40 11.15
N ALA A 556 -45.37 -6.24 12.48
CA ALA A 556 -44.24 -6.41 13.38
C ALA A 556 -44.63 -7.22 14.62
N SER A 557 -43.73 -8.07 15.13
CA SER A 557 -43.68 -8.66 16.48
C SER A 557 -42.40 -9.55 16.58
N SER A 558 -41.89 -9.99 17.73
CA SER A 558 -42.30 -9.87 19.14
C SER A 558 -41.06 -9.72 20.07
N LYS A 559 -41.26 -9.64 21.39
CA LYS A 559 -40.19 -9.53 22.42
C LYS A 559 -40.02 -10.85 23.19
N VAL A 560 -38.80 -11.22 23.60
CA VAL A 560 -38.55 -12.06 24.79
C VAL A 560 -37.29 -11.60 25.55
N ARG A 561 -37.36 -11.64 26.89
CA ARG A 561 -36.30 -11.44 27.91
C ARG A 561 -36.87 -11.94 29.25
N PRO A 562 -36.06 -12.19 30.29
CA PRO A 562 -34.79 -12.92 30.37
C PRO A 562 -34.93 -14.11 31.37
N SER A 563 -33.82 -14.72 31.80
CA SER A 563 -33.77 -15.52 33.05
C SER A 563 -32.58 -15.14 33.91
N GLN A 564 -32.70 -15.34 35.23
CA GLN A 564 -31.65 -15.14 36.23
C GLN A 564 -31.41 -16.45 36.99
N HIS A 565 -30.20 -16.69 37.46
CA HIS A 565 -29.96 -17.51 38.66
C HIS A 565 -28.77 -16.95 39.47
N ARG A 566 -28.67 -17.37 40.73
CA ARG A 566 -27.95 -16.62 41.78
C ARG A 566 -27.43 -17.56 42.89
N SER A 567 -26.13 -17.53 43.13
CA SER A 567 -25.43 -18.04 44.33
C SER A 567 -24.04 -17.36 44.42
N THR A 568 -23.40 -16.95 45.52
CA THR A 568 -23.39 -17.31 46.97
C THR A 568 -22.61 -18.60 47.27
N VAL A 569 -21.57 -18.66 48.13
CA VAL A 569 -21.01 -17.70 49.13
C VAL A 569 -19.46 -17.86 49.20
N ASP A 570 -18.83 -17.00 50.01
CA ASP A 570 -17.62 -17.23 50.84
C ASP A 570 -16.18 -17.10 50.29
N ARG A 571 -15.44 -16.17 50.93
CA ARG A 571 -14.01 -16.26 51.25
C ARG A 571 -13.64 -15.28 52.38
N LYS A 572 -12.82 -15.72 53.35
CA LYS A 572 -12.10 -14.87 54.31
C LYS A 572 -10.58 -14.96 54.08
N PRO A 573 -9.79 -13.97 54.55
CA PRO A 573 -8.43 -13.73 54.03
C PRO A 573 -7.30 -14.30 54.91
N PRO A 574 -6.08 -14.39 54.36
CA PRO A 574 -4.83 -14.43 55.12
C PRO A 574 -4.15 -13.04 55.19
N VAL A 575 -3.46 -12.76 56.30
CA VAL A 575 -2.53 -11.63 56.48
C VAL A 575 -1.22 -12.17 57.04
N GLY A 576 -0.07 -11.77 56.50
CA GLY A 576 1.24 -12.16 57.06
C GLY A 576 2.45 -11.70 56.24
N ARG A 577 3.22 -10.73 56.77
CA ARG A 577 4.55 -10.33 56.27
C ARG A 577 5.66 -10.86 57.20
N ARG A 578 6.74 -11.40 56.64
CA ARG A 578 8.15 -11.30 57.10
C ARG A 578 9.04 -11.36 55.84
N THR A 579 10.02 -10.51 55.50
CA THR A 579 11.07 -9.72 56.20
C THR A 579 12.39 -10.45 56.47
N THR A 580 13.36 -10.28 55.56
CA THR A 580 14.84 -10.21 55.72
C THR A 580 15.41 -9.74 54.35
N THR A 581 16.28 -8.74 54.13
CA THR A 581 17.46 -8.12 54.80
C THR A 581 18.80 -8.87 54.64
N ALA A 582 19.60 -8.48 53.63
CA ALA A 582 21.06 -8.54 53.64
C ALA A 582 21.69 -7.63 52.55
N ASN A 583 22.88 -7.09 52.86
CA ASN A 583 23.84 -6.30 52.05
C ASN A 583 25.20 -6.45 52.80
N PRO A 584 26.39 -5.88 52.42
CA PRO A 584 26.80 -5.16 51.20
C PRO A 584 28.22 -5.55 50.66
N GLY A 585 28.72 -4.81 49.65
CA GLY A 585 30.17 -4.50 49.45
C GLY A 585 30.97 -5.39 48.46
N ASP A 586 32.16 -4.99 47.98
CA ASP A 586 32.82 -3.65 47.98
C ASP A 586 33.98 -3.57 46.92
N ARG A 587 34.39 -2.34 46.54
CA ARG A 587 35.72 -1.90 45.98
C ARG A 587 36.32 -2.40 44.62
N LYS A 588 36.58 -1.40 43.74
CA LYS A 588 37.90 -1.00 43.11
C LYS A 588 38.59 -1.92 42.06
N THR A 589 39.50 -1.49 41.15
CA THR A 589 39.99 -0.18 40.60
C THR A 589 40.83 -0.37 39.31
N THR A 590 40.73 0.57 38.34
CA THR A 590 41.76 0.98 37.32
C THR A 590 42.33 -0.11 36.36
N THR A 591 42.97 0.16 35.20
CA THR A 591 43.73 1.34 34.71
C THR A 591 43.74 1.45 33.17
N THR A 592 44.18 2.60 32.63
CA THR A 592 44.30 2.99 31.21
C THR A 592 45.47 2.35 30.43
N THR A 593 45.38 2.23 29.09
CA THR A 593 46.36 2.77 28.08
C THR A 593 46.06 2.35 26.62
N ALA A 594 46.53 3.18 25.66
CA ALA A 594 46.60 2.97 24.19
C ALA A 594 47.40 4.16 23.57
N PRO A 595 47.73 4.21 22.25
CA PRO A 595 47.98 3.19 21.22
C PRO A 595 49.45 3.28 20.70
N PRO A 596 49.78 2.87 19.46
CA PRO A 596 50.10 3.89 18.44
C PRO A 596 49.66 3.58 16.98
N ARG A 597 49.93 4.52 16.05
CA ARG A 597 49.60 4.48 14.60
C ARG A 597 50.84 4.24 13.72
N VAL A 598 50.64 3.71 12.50
CA VAL A 598 51.41 4.04 11.28
C VAL A 598 50.45 4.11 10.07
N ALA A 599 50.82 4.78 8.97
CA ALA A 599 49.98 4.99 7.77
C ALA A 599 50.75 4.73 6.42
N PRO A 600 50.57 5.47 5.30
CA PRO A 600 49.90 4.90 4.12
C PRO A 600 50.72 4.91 2.80
N VAL A 601 50.20 4.25 1.75
CA VAL A 601 50.77 4.22 0.37
C VAL A 601 49.80 4.87 -0.64
N LYS A 602 50.27 5.20 -1.86
CA LYS A 602 49.73 6.27 -2.73
C LYS A 602 49.81 5.92 -4.23
N ARG A 603 48.96 6.55 -5.06
CA ARG A 603 49.03 6.69 -6.55
C ARG A 603 48.68 5.40 -7.35
N LYS A 604 48.34 5.44 -8.65
CA LYS A 604 48.29 6.55 -9.66
C LYS A 604 47.18 6.33 -10.71
N SER A 605 46.98 7.29 -11.62
CA SER A 605 45.99 7.31 -12.72
C SER A 605 46.62 7.19 -14.12
N THR A 606 45.83 6.73 -15.10
CA THR A 606 46.08 6.87 -16.56
C THR A 606 44.77 6.90 -17.36
N LEU A 607 44.81 7.54 -18.54
CA LEU A 607 43.71 7.71 -19.51
C LEU A 607 44.21 7.31 -20.91
N SER A 608 43.35 6.74 -21.76
CA SER A 608 43.63 6.53 -23.19
C SER A 608 42.34 6.34 -24.01
N ASN A 609 42.25 6.97 -25.18
CA ASN A 609 41.11 6.87 -26.12
C ASN A 609 41.36 5.83 -27.23
N THR A 610 40.30 5.14 -27.66
CA THR A 610 40.14 4.57 -29.03
C THR A 610 38.66 4.46 -29.40
N THR A 611 38.37 4.31 -30.70
CA THR A 611 37.04 4.57 -31.32
C THR A 611 36.30 3.32 -31.82
N ASN A 612 35.01 3.52 -32.16
CA ASN A 612 34.14 2.66 -33.00
C ASN A 612 33.78 1.24 -32.51
N GLU A 613 32.62 1.11 -31.84
CA GLU A 613 31.71 -0.03 -32.03
C GLU A 613 30.28 0.34 -31.56
N PRO A 614 29.26 0.40 -32.44
CA PRO A 614 27.88 0.75 -32.03
C PRO A 614 27.02 -0.44 -31.57
N VAL A 615 27.17 -1.62 -32.21
CA VAL A 615 26.13 -2.68 -32.16
C VAL A 615 26.24 -3.57 -30.92
N LYS A 616 27.45 -4.01 -30.53
CA LYS A 616 27.62 -4.89 -29.35
C LYS A 616 27.35 -4.19 -28.02
N LYS A 617 27.36 -2.85 -27.99
CA LYS A 617 27.16 -2.07 -26.76
C LYS A 617 25.73 -2.14 -26.22
N ARG A 618 24.71 -2.44 -27.04
CA ARG A 618 23.31 -2.50 -26.56
C ARG A 618 23.10 -3.70 -25.62
N ALA A 619 23.33 -4.92 -26.10
CA ALA A 619 23.24 -6.13 -25.26
C ALA A 619 24.17 -6.11 -24.03
N ALA A 620 25.39 -5.56 -24.17
CA ALA A 620 26.31 -5.40 -23.05
C ALA A 620 25.92 -4.28 -22.05
N TRP A 621 25.06 -3.35 -22.46
CA TRP A 621 24.45 -2.33 -21.61
C TRP A 621 23.20 -2.89 -20.94
N ASP A 622 22.32 -3.58 -21.67
CA ASP A 622 21.13 -4.28 -21.12
C ASP A 622 21.52 -5.21 -19.96
N HIS A 623 22.59 -6.00 -20.13
CA HIS A 623 23.10 -6.89 -19.07
C HIS A 623 23.67 -6.12 -17.85
N ARG A 624 24.28 -4.95 -18.05
CA ARG A 624 24.81 -4.10 -16.95
C ARG A 624 23.72 -3.31 -16.25
N VAL A 625 22.66 -2.93 -16.96
CA VAL A 625 21.44 -2.36 -16.37
C VAL A 625 20.74 -3.43 -15.54
N ARG A 626 20.51 -4.64 -16.08
CA ARG A 626 19.95 -5.78 -15.32
C ARG A 626 20.72 -6.08 -14.03
N GLN A 627 22.05 -6.22 -14.08
CA GLN A 627 22.85 -6.43 -12.86
C GLN A 627 22.81 -5.27 -11.85
N ALA A 628 22.57 -4.04 -12.29
CA ALA A 628 22.35 -2.91 -11.39
C ALA A 628 20.96 -2.93 -10.71
N TYR A 629 19.98 -3.64 -11.28
CA TYR A 629 18.67 -3.89 -10.68
C TYR A 629 18.63 -5.16 -9.81
N GLU A 630 19.46 -6.18 -10.09
CA GLU A 630 19.51 -7.41 -9.27
C GLU A 630 20.00 -7.18 -7.82
N TRP A 631 20.67 -6.06 -7.54
CA TRP A 631 20.98 -5.60 -6.17
C TRP A 631 19.98 -4.57 -5.63
N GLY A 632 18.87 -4.35 -6.34
CA GLY A 632 17.91 -3.26 -6.13
C GLY A 632 16.48 -3.69 -5.81
N GLY A 633 16.22 -4.96 -5.48
CA GLY A 633 14.91 -5.47 -5.10
C GLY A 633 14.38 -4.85 -3.80
N TYR A 634 13.65 -3.74 -3.93
CA TYR A 634 12.94 -2.98 -2.89
C TYR A 634 11.79 -2.16 -3.49
#